data_AF-A0A428NWF9-F1
#
_entry.id   AF-A0A428NWF9-F1
#
_cell.length_a   1.000
_cell.length_b   1.000
_cell.length_c   1.000
_cell.angle_alpha   90.00
_cell.angle_beta   90.00
_cell.angle_gamma   90.00
#
_symmetry.space_group_name_H-M   'P 1'
#
loop_
_entity.id
_entity.type
_entity.pdbx_description
1 polymer ?
#
loop_
_entity_poly.entity_id
_entity_poly.type
_entity_poly.pdbx_seq_one_letter_code
_entity_poly.pdbx_strand_id
1 'polypeptide(L)'
;MSDDFRIWTEPKSHSLEGHIFNGTLLFNGNAIWGPRSCHDNTVDLINALSDADPRFTMRFERRNNTNEGHTRSISLRVDGRVVLNKLSTHDSMDGFVIAVNTARAVAGPP
;
A
#
# COMPACT_ATOMS: atom_id res chain seq x y z
N MET A 1 -9.02 -16.48 -16.53
CA MET A 1 -8.24 -15.25 -16.74
C MET A 1 -7.30 -15.13 -15.55
N SER A 2 -6.00 -15.23 -15.78
CA SER A 2 -5.04 -15.01 -14.71
C SER A 2 -5.00 -13.51 -14.47
N ASP A 3 -5.62 -13.06 -13.39
CA ASP A 3 -5.47 -11.71 -12.88
C ASP A 3 -3.97 -11.49 -12.59
N ASP A 4 -3.28 -10.74 -13.45
CA ASP A 4 -1.84 -10.44 -13.35
C ASP A 4 -1.61 -9.32 -12.33
N PHE A 5 -2.10 -9.54 -11.11
CA PHE A 5 -1.90 -8.65 -9.99
C PHE A 5 -0.71 -9.11 -9.17
N ARG A 6 0.21 -8.19 -8.93
CA ARG A 6 1.36 -8.43 -8.08
C ARG A 6 1.71 -7.17 -7.33
N ILE A 7 1.71 -7.26 -6.00
CA ILE A 7 2.21 -6.22 -5.12
C ILE A 7 3.39 -6.81 -4.32
N TRP A 8 4.49 -6.07 -4.25
CA TRP A 8 5.70 -6.53 -3.55
C TRP A 8 6.49 -5.37 -2.98
N THR A 9 7.28 -5.68 -1.96
CA THR A 9 8.32 -4.76 -1.46
C THR A 9 9.70 -5.25 -1.85
N GLU A 10 10.64 -4.33 -1.97
CA GLU A 10 12.05 -4.61 -2.19
C GLU A 10 12.91 -3.69 -1.31
N PRO A 11 14.07 -4.14 -0.81
CA PRO A 11 14.97 -3.31 -0.02
C PRO A 11 15.53 -2.17 -0.86
N LYS A 12 15.73 -1.00 -0.24
CA LYS A 12 16.42 0.15 -0.84
C LYS A 12 17.40 0.80 0.14
N SER A 13 18.21 1.73 -0.35
CA SER A 13 19.04 2.59 0.51
C SER A 13 18.18 3.39 1.48
N HIS A 14 18.66 3.50 2.72
CA HIS A 14 17.97 4.25 3.78
C HIS A 14 17.78 5.72 3.37
N SER A 15 16.55 6.23 3.49
CA SER A 15 16.22 7.64 3.33
C SER A 15 15.30 8.11 4.45
N LEU A 16 15.40 9.38 4.84
CA LEU A 16 14.48 9.99 5.80
C LEU A 16 13.40 10.76 5.05
N GLU A 17 12.15 10.48 5.34
CA GLU A 17 11.00 11.17 4.75
C GLU A 17 10.03 11.60 5.87
N GLY A 18 9.30 12.70 5.68
CA GLY A 18 8.40 13.28 6.70
C GLY A 18 6.96 12.77 6.56
N HIS A 19 6.43 12.12 7.59
CA HIS A 19 5.07 11.56 7.66
C HIS A 19 4.08 12.54 8.29
N ILE A 20 2.93 12.72 7.65
CA ILE A 20 1.87 13.63 8.11
C ILE A 20 0.48 12.96 8.26
N PHE A 21 0.35 11.69 7.87
CA PHE A 21 -0.90 10.93 7.96
C PHE A 21 -0.73 9.58 8.66
N ASN A 22 -1.81 9.08 9.25
CA ASN A 22 -2.00 7.68 9.58
C ASN A 22 -2.99 7.08 8.59
N GLY A 23 -2.62 5.96 7.97
CA GLY A 23 -3.46 5.24 7.03
C GLY A 23 -3.98 3.92 7.58
N THR A 24 -5.28 3.66 7.37
CA THR A 24 -5.90 2.35 7.60
C THR A 24 -6.43 1.83 6.28
N LEU A 25 -5.97 0.66 5.84
CA LEU A 25 -6.46 -0.05 4.67
C LEU A 25 -7.75 -0.79 5.02
N LEU A 26 -8.76 -0.60 4.19
CA LEU A 26 -10.04 -1.27 4.28
C LEU A 26 -10.28 -2.11 3.03
N PHE A 27 -10.93 -3.26 3.23
CA PHE A 27 -11.44 -4.12 2.17
C PHE A 27 -12.93 -4.34 2.39
N ASN A 28 -13.76 -3.95 1.41
CA ASN A 28 -15.23 -3.92 1.54
C ASN A 28 -15.69 -3.19 2.81
N GLY A 29 -15.03 -2.08 3.16
CA GLY A 29 -15.33 -1.28 4.35
C GLY A 29 -14.81 -1.86 5.68
N ASN A 30 -14.19 -3.04 5.68
CA ASN A 30 -13.59 -3.64 6.87
C ASN A 30 -12.09 -3.35 6.95
N ALA A 31 -11.61 -2.88 8.10
CA ALA A 31 -10.18 -2.65 8.30
C ALA A 31 -9.41 -3.98 8.24
N ILE A 32 -8.47 -4.09 7.31
CA ILE A 32 -7.61 -5.27 7.14
C ILE A 32 -6.14 -4.99 7.46
N TRP A 33 -5.74 -3.71 7.52
CA TRP A 33 -4.39 -3.31 7.91
C TRP A 33 -4.38 -1.85 8.41
N GLY A 34 -3.57 -1.54 9.42
CA GLY A 34 -3.46 -0.18 10.00
C GLY A 34 -4.19 -0.01 11.35
N PRO A 35 -4.21 1.21 11.91
CA PRO A 35 -3.59 2.44 11.40
C PRO A 35 -2.05 2.40 11.47
N ARG A 36 -1.35 2.95 10.46
CA ARG A 36 0.11 3.10 10.41
C ARG A 36 0.52 4.45 9.84
N SER A 37 1.73 4.92 10.15
CA SER A 37 2.31 6.13 9.56
C SER A 37 2.33 6.03 8.04
N CYS A 38 1.86 7.06 7.34
CA CYS A 38 1.81 7.13 5.89
C CYS A 38 2.21 8.53 5.40
N HIS A 39 2.83 8.58 4.22
CA HIS A 39 3.21 9.83 3.53
C HIS A 39 2.15 10.22 2.50
N ASP A 40 2.24 11.42 1.94
CA ASP A 40 1.40 11.84 0.81
C ASP A 40 1.43 10.83 -0.34
N ASN A 41 2.59 10.22 -0.59
CA ASN A 41 2.79 9.25 -1.65
C ASN A 41 1.99 7.93 -1.47
N THR A 42 1.46 7.67 -0.26
CA THR A 42 0.60 6.52 0.02
C THR A 42 -0.77 6.70 -0.63
N VAL A 43 -1.14 7.94 -0.97
CA VAL A 43 -2.32 8.25 -1.78
C VAL A 43 -2.20 7.65 -3.18
N ASP A 44 -1.01 7.71 -3.81
CA ASP A 44 -0.78 7.12 -5.13
C ASP A 44 -0.90 5.59 -5.09
N LEU A 45 -0.40 4.97 -4.02
CA LEU A 45 -0.54 3.53 -3.81
C LEU A 45 -2.00 3.10 -3.68
N ILE A 46 -2.81 3.79 -2.85
CA ILE A 46 -4.21 3.41 -2.72
C ILE A 46 -5.01 3.72 -3.99
N ASN A 47 -4.72 4.81 -4.69
CA ASN A 47 -5.38 5.11 -5.95
C ASN A 47 -5.12 4.00 -6.97
N ALA A 48 -3.86 3.59 -7.12
CA ALA A 48 -3.50 2.49 -8.02
C ALA A 48 -4.12 1.14 -7.57
N LEU A 49 -4.22 0.89 -6.27
CA LEU A 49 -4.85 -0.32 -5.73
C LEU A 49 -6.38 -0.32 -5.91
N SER A 50 -7.03 0.82 -5.72
CA SER A 50 -8.49 0.98 -5.86
C SER A 50 -8.92 0.95 -7.32
N ASP A 51 -8.10 1.48 -8.24
CA ASP A 51 -8.30 1.34 -9.69
C ASP A 51 -8.20 -0.14 -10.13
N ALA A 52 -7.27 -0.88 -9.51
CA ALA A 52 -7.12 -2.32 -9.75
C ALA A 52 -8.26 -3.17 -9.15
N ASP A 53 -8.74 -2.77 -7.97
CA ASP A 53 -9.81 -3.47 -7.26
C ASP A 53 -10.53 -2.47 -6.32
N PRO A 54 -11.76 -2.03 -6.70
CA PRO A 54 -12.48 -0.96 -6.00
C PRO A 54 -12.94 -1.34 -4.59
N ARG A 55 -12.80 -2.62 -4.21
CA ARG A 55 -13.08 -3.09 -2.84
C ARG A 55 -12.04 -2.58 -1.85
N PHE A 56 -10.83 -2.24 -2.32
CA PHE A 56 -9.81 -1.62 -1.50
C PHE A 56 -10.01 -0.11 -1.41
N THR A 57 -10.07 0.37 -0.17
CA THR A 57 -10.14 1.80 0.16
C THR A 57 -9.18 2.10 1.31
N MET A 58 -8.80 3.36 1.49
CA MET A 58 -7.92 3.76 2.59
C MET A 58 -8.51 4.96 3.32
N ARG A 59 -8.48 4.89 4.65
CA ARG A 59 -8.82 6.01 5.51
C ARG A 59 -7.54 6.68 5.97
N PHE A 60 -7.42 7.98 5.69
CA PHE A 60 -6.31 8.80 6.15
C PHE A 60 -6.76 9.69 7.31
N GLU A 61 -6.01 9.66 8.40
CA GLU A 61 -6.22 10.49 9.58
C GLU A 61 -4.97 11.36 9.78
N ARG A 62 -5.14 12.67 9.93
CA ARG A 62 -4.00 13.60 10.04
C ARG A 62 -3.30 13.42 11.39
N ARG A 63 -1.98 13.51 11.39
CA ARG A 63 -1.14 13.45 12.60
C ARG A 63 -0.07 14.54 12.62
N ASN A 64 0.61 14.65 13.75
CA ASN A 64 1.80 15.49 13.88
C ASN A 64 2.91 14.97 12.95
N ASN A 65 3.63 15.92 12.32
CA ASN A 65 4.71 15.60 11.40
C ASN A 65 5.84 14.88 12.13
N THR A 66 6.31 13.76 11.56
CA THR A 66 7.43 12.98 12.09
C THR A 66 8.35 12.58 10.95
N ASN A 67 9.67 12.64 11.15
CA ASN A 67 10.61 12.09 10.19
C ASN A 67 10.81 10.59 10.48
N GLU A 68 10.50 9.74 9.51
CA GLU A 68 10.68 8.29 9.62
C GLU A 68 11.61 7.78 8.51
N GLY A 69 12.36 6.73 8.82
CA GLY A 69 13.38 6.18 7.92
C GLY A 69 12.86 5.09 7.01
N HIS A 70 12.81 5.34 5.71
CA HIS A 70 12.48 4.37 4.68
C HIS A 70 13.67 3.48 4.32
N THR A 71 13.45 2.17 4.37
CA THR A 71 14.44 1.15 4.01
C THR A 71 13.94 0.22 2.91
N ARG A 72 12.68 0.38 2.47
CA ARG A 72 12.07 -0.43 1.42
C ARG A 72 11.44 0.45 0.35
N SER A 73 11.08 -0.18 -0.75
CA SER A 73 10.18 0.40 -1.75
C SER A 73 9.09 -0.61 -2.07
N ILE A 74 7.89 -0.11 -2.39
CA ILE A 74 6.74 -0.92 -2.78
C ILE A 74 6.40 -0.65 -4.24
N SER A 75 6.06 -1.72 -4.95
CA SER A 75 5.64 -1.69 -6.35
C SER A 75 4.34 -2.47 -6.52
N LEU A 76 3.52 -2.03 -7.48
CA LEU A 76 2.27 -2.65 -7.85
C LEU A 76 2.21 -2.83 -9.37
N ARG A 77 1.89 -4.06 -9.78
CA ARG A 77 1.62 -4.44 -11.16
C ARG A 77 0.22 -5.01 -11.26
N VAL A 78 -0.49 -4.59 -12.30
CA VAL A 78 -1.88 -4.96 -12.60
C VAL A 78 -1.97 -5.15 -14.11
N ASP A 79 -2.55 -6.26 -14.55
CA ASP A 79 -2.77 -6.55 -15.98
C ASP A 79 -1.49 -6.34 -16.84
N GLY A 80 -0.36 -6.90 -16.41
CA GLY A 80 0.90 -6.78 -17.14
C GLY A 80 1.63 -5.44 -16.98
N ARG A 81 1.01 -4.43 -16.37
CA ARG A 81 1.52 -3.06 -16.30
C ARG A 81 1.92 -2.69 -14.88
N VAL A 82 3.12 -2.12 -14.73
CA VAL A 82 3.55 -1.54 -13.46
C VAL A 82 2.85 -0.20 -13.28
N VAL A 83 1.85 -0.14 -12.41
CA VAL A 83 1.07 1.06 -12.10
C VAL A 83 1.70 1.88 -10.98
N LEU A 84 2.49 1.23 -10.11
CA LEU A 84 3.31 1.88 -9.12
C LEU A 84 4.72 1.28 -9.15
N ASN A 85 5.73 2.12 -9.34
CA ASN A 85 7.11 1.68 -9.48
C ASN A 85 7.97 2.26 -8.35
N LYS A 86 8.38 1.40 -7.41
CA LYS A 86 9.37 1.69 -6.35
C LYS A 86 9.05 2.92 -5.49
N LEU A 87 7.82 2.98 -4.98
CA LEU A 87 7.43 3.98 -3.99
C LEU A 87 8.19 3.77 -2.68
N SER A 88 8.91 4.78 -2.20
CA SER A 88 9.65 4.73 -0.92
C SER A 88 8.74 4.36 0.26
N THR A 89 9.17 3.41 1.10
CA THR A 89 8.38 2.95 2.24
C THR A 89 9.17 2.25 3.36
N HIS A 90 8.45 1.81 4.40
CA HIS A 90 8.95 1.13 5.60
C HIS A 90 8.84 -0.39 5.49
N ASP A 91 9.52 -1.09 6.39
CA ASP A 91 9.37 -2.54 6.63
C ASP A 91 7.92 -2.95 6.96
N SER A 92 7.17 -2.07 7.64
CA SER A 92 5.76 -2.32 7.98
C SER A 92 4.84 -2.55 6.76
N MET A 93 5.26 -2.14 5.54
CA MET A 93 4.52 -2.42 4.31
C MET A 93 4.57 -3.87 3.86
N ASP A 94 5.47 -4.69 4.42
CA ASP A 94 5.40 -6.14 4.20
C ASP A 94 4.06 -6.70 4.70
N GLY A 95 3.57 -6.19 5.83
CA GLY A 95 2.24 -6.51 6.35
C GLY A 95 1.10 -6.00 5.45
N PHE A 96 1.28 -4.87 4.77
CA PHE A 96 0.31 -4.34 3.81
C PHE A 96 0.18 -5.27 2.61
N VAL A 97 1.31 -5.69 2.04
CA VAL A 97 1.37 -6.64 0.91
C VAL A 97 0.68 -7.95 1.28
N ILE A 98 0.94 -8.48 2.48
CA ILE A 98 0.29 -9.70 2.97
C ILE A 98 -1.22 -9.51 3.10
N ALA A 99 -1.68 -8.40 3.68
CA ALA A 99 -3.10 -8.12 3.86
C ALA A 99 -3.85 -8.03 2.52
N VAL A 100 -3.29 -7.32 1.54
CA VAL A 100 -3.86 -7.20 0.18
C VAL A 100 -3.94 -8.57 -0.49
N ASN A 101 -2.84 -9.32 -0.52
CA ASN A 101 -2.82 -10.63 -1.16
C ASN A 101 -3.79 -11.62 -0.48
N THR A 102 -3.91 -11.56 0.85
CA THR A 102 -4.84 -12.41 1.62
C THR A 102 -6.28 -12.05 1.30
N ALA A 103 -6.63 -10.76 1.29
CA ALA A 103 -7.98 -10.30 0.97
C ALA A 103 -8.41 -10.73 -0.45
N ARG A 104 -7.53 -10.59 -1.44
CA ARG A 104 -7.80 -11.03 -2.83
C ARG A 104 -7.88 -12.54 -2.96
N ALA A 105 -7.03 -13.29 -2.25
CA ALA A 105 -7.08 -14.75 -2.26
C ALA A 105 -8.39 -15.30 -1.67
N VAL A 106 -8.93 -14.65 -0.63
CA VAL A 106 -10.20 -15.03 -0.01
C VAL A 106 -11.40 -14.60 -0.85
N ALA A 107 -11.39 -13.38 -1.38
CA ALA A 107 -12.54 -12.81 -2.09
C ALA A 107 -12.62 -13.20 -3.57
N GLY A 108 -11.55 -13.75 -4.15
CA GLY A 108 -11.44 -14.00 -5.58
C GLY A 108 -11.25 -12.73 -6.41
N PRO A 109 -11.18 -12.85 -7.75
CA PRO A 109 -11.08 -11.70 -8.64
C PRO A 109 -12.29 -10.75 -8.43
N PRO A 110 -12.12 -9.45 -8.71
CA PRO A 110 -13.21 -8.48 -8.63
C PRO A 110 -14.37 -8.81 -9.58
#